data_AF-A0A7X6N6A4-F1
#
_entry.id   AF-A0A7X6N6A4-F1
#
_cell.length_a   1.000
_cell.length_b   1.000
_cell.length_c   1.000
_cell.angle_alpha   90.00
_cell.angle_beta   90.00
_cell.angle_gamma   90.00
#
_symmetry.space_group_name_H-M   'P 1'
#
loop_
_entity.id
_entity.type
_entity.pdbx_description
1 polymer ?
#
loop_
_entity_poly.entity_id
_entity_poly.type
_entity_poly.pdbx_seq_one_letter_code
_entity_poly.pdbx_strand_id
1 'polypeptide(L)'
;MLKQKLIHTSLYLAILCSIFWAIPVHAEINQGASYAVAPQLTATQVNPQVSYFDIKVIPGKPQTISSVISNSGSQPIYVRQQFNNAYTSTNGGIAYVTGNKAPQADPSLQYPLNKLVTINGPAVVMIPAHNSKTVTARVHAKIDQNFNGIILGG
;
A
#
# COMPACT_ATOMS: atom_id res chain seq x y z
N MET A 1 44.40 -34.85 42.86
CA MET A 1 44.15 -34.76 41.40
C MET A 1 42.67 -34.56 41.03
N LEU A 2 41.71 -35.31 41.59
CA LEU A 2 40.29 -35.21 41.17
C LEU A 2 39.63 -33.84 41.46
N LYS A 3 39.91 -33.23 42.62
CA LYS A 3 39.38 -31.91 42.99
C LYS A 3 39.85 -30.77 42.07
N GLN A 4 41.11 -30.79 41.63
CA GLN A 4 41.65 -29.78 40.69
C GLN A 4 41.03 -29.89 39.29
N LYS A 5 40.78 -31.11 38.80
CA LYS A 5 40.06 -31.33 37.54
C LYS A 5 38.60 -30.86 37.60
N LEU A 6 37.94 -31.01 38.75
CA LEU A 6 36.57 -30.54 38.98
C LEU A 6 36.47 -28.99 39.03
N ILE A 7 37.46 -28.34 39.63
CA ILE A 7 37.53 -26.86 39.68
C ILE A 7 37.78 -26.27 38.29
N HIS A 8 38.67 -26.87 37.49
CA HIS A 8 38.93 -26.39 36.13
C HIS A 8 37.75 -26.61 35.19
N THR A 9 37.08 -27.77 35.26
CA THR A 9 35.86 -28.02 34.45
C THR A 9 34.72 -27.08 34.83
N SER A 10 34.54 -26.78 36.11
CA SER A 10 33.59 -25.76 36.57
C SER A 10 33.95 -24.35 36.09
N LEU A 11 35.23 -24.01 36.01
CA LEU A 11 35.70 -22.71 35.53
C LEU A 11 35.49 -22.57 34.01
N TYR A 12 35.78 -23.62 33.23
CA TYR A 12 35.51 -23.63 31.79
C TYR A 12 34.02 -23.56 31.47
N LEU A 13 33.17 -24.24 32.25
CA LEU A 13 31.72 -24.18 32.07
C LEU A 13 31.13 -22.80 32.43
N ALA A 14 31.64 -22.16 33.49
CA ALA A 14 31.25 -20.80 33.84
C ALA A 14 31.67 -19.77 32.78
N ILE A 15 32.87 -19.91 32.20
CA ILE A 15 33.34 -19.07 31.09
C ILE A 15 32.48 -19.31 29.84
N LEU A 16 32.12 -20.55 29.52
CA LEU A 16 31.26 -20.88 28.38
C LEU A 16 29.83 -20.34 28.54
N CYS A 17 29.25 -20.39 29.75
CA CYS A 17 27.94 -19.80 30.03
C CYS A 17 27.95 -18.27 29.99
N SER A 18 29.07 -17.62 30.34
CA SER A 18 29.17 -16.15 30.31
C SER A 18 29.19 -15.56 28.88
N ILE A 19 29.59 -16.34 27.88
CA ILE A 19 29.59 -15.93 26.47
C ILE A 19 28.16 -15.88 25.88
N PHE A 20 27.19 -16.56 26.50
CA PHE A 20 25.80 -16.57 26.05
C PHE A 20 24.96 -15.36 26.51
N TRP A 21 25.46 -14.50 27.40
CA TRP A 21 24.73 -13.31 27.87
C TRP A 21 24.93 -12.05 27.04
N ALA A 22 25.83 -12.08 26.05
CA ALA A 22 26.17 -10.90 25.24
C ALA A 22 25.59 -10.93 23.82
N ILE A 23 24.55 -11.73 23.55
CA ILE A 23 23.87 -11.69 22.24
C ILE A 23 22.91 -10.49 22.25
N PRO A 24 23.16 -9.42 21.47
CA PRO A 24 22.20 -8.33 21.37
C PRO A 24 20.92 -8.84 20.71
N VAL A 25 19.82 -8.88 21.47
CA VAL A 25 18.48 -9.11 20.93
C VAL A 25 18.03 -7.81 20.27
N HIS A 26 18.05 -7.76 18.94
CA HIS A 26 17.40 -6.69 18.19
C HIS A 26 15.89 -6.93 18.21
N ALA A 27 15.17 -6.15 19.02
CA ALA A 27 13.74 -6.03 18.90
C ALA A 27 13.42 -5.15 17.68
N GLU A 28 13.03 -5.76 16.57
CA GLU A 28 12.52 -5.02 15.43
C GLU A 28 11.09 -4.57 15.78
N ILE A 29 10.95 -3.33 16.24
CA ILE A 29 9.63 -2.71 16.38
C ILE A 29 9.08 -2.62 14.96
N ASN A 30 8.07 -3.43 14.65
CA ASN A 30 7.21 -3.23 13.49
C ASN A 30 6.43 -1.92 13.73
N GLN A 31 7.11 -0.79 13.58
CA GLN A 31 6.50 0.50 13.35
C GLN A 31 5.65 0.25 12.11
N GLY A 32 4.31 0.30 12.22
CA GLY A 32 3.43 0.17 11.06
C GLY A 32 3.85 1.14 9.95
N ALA A 33 3.24 1.04 8.77
CA ALA A 33 3.60 1.90 7.64
C ALA A 33 3.73 3.38 8.09
N SER A 34 4.94 3.94 8.01
CA SER A 34 5.23 5.34 8.38
C SER A 34 4.67 6.35 7.38
N TYR A 35 3.65 5.94 6.62
CA TYR A 35 2.99 6.75 5.61
C TYR A 35 1.49 6.48 5.60
N ALA A 36 0.72 7.48 5.19
CA ALA A 36 -0.72 7.39 5.02
C ALA A 36 -1.12 7.99 3.66
N VAL A 37 -2.17 7.44 3.05
CA VAL A 37 -2.79 7.98 1.84
C VAL A 37 -4.24 8.28 2.16
N ALA A 38 -4.64 9.54 1.99
CA ALA A 38 -6.01 9.98 2.26
C ALA A 38 -6.60 10.62 0.99
N PRO A 39 -7.79 10.20 0.53
CA PRO A 39 -8.46 10.87 -0.57
C PRO A 39 -8.93 12.26 -0.13
N GLN A 40 -8.88 13.21 -1.04
CA GLN A 40 -9.61 14.47 -0.90
C GLN A 40 -10.95 14.28 -1.59
N LEU A 41 -12.00 14.04 -0.79
CA LEU A 41 -13.34 13.75 -1.29
C LEU A 41 -13.87 14.90 -2.15
N THR A 42 -14.46 14.57 -3.29
CA THR A 42 -14.98 15.54 -4.26
C THR A 42 -16.45 15.83 -4.02
N ALA A 43 -16.98 16.91 -4.63
CA ALA A 43 -18.41 17.21 -4.59
C ALA A 43 -19.29 16.12 -5.24
N THR A 44 -18.70 15.26 -6.06
CA THR A 44 -19.34 14.11 -6.71
C THR A 44 -19.36 12.85 -5.84
N GLN A 45 -18.83 12.91 -4.61
CA GLN A 45 -18.85 11.77 -3.68
C GLN A 45 -20.30 11.39 -3.31
N VAL A 46 -20.63 10.10 -3.43
CA VAL A 46 -21.92 9.52 -3.06
C VAL A 46 -22.01 9.38 -1.54
N ASN A 47 -21.00 8.77 -0.92
CA ASN A 47 -20.91 8.65 0.53
C ASN A 47 -19.77 9.52 1.10
N PRO A 48 -20.06 10.62 1.81
CA PRO A 48 -19.04 11.48 2.38
C PRO A 48 -18.41 10.93 3.67
N GLN A 49 -18.92 9.82 4.21
CA GLN A 49 -18.47 9.23 5.48
C GLN A 49 -17.40 8.14 5.33
N VAL A 50 -16.97 7.85 4.09
CA VAL A 50 -15.97 6.81 3.81
C VAL A 50 -14.59 7.39 3.50
N SER A 51 -13.55 6.61 3.77
CA SER A 51 -12.14 6.98 3.55
C SER A 51 -11.60 6.52 2.18
N TYR A 52 -12.47 6.35 1.18
CA TYR A 52 -12.13 5.98 -0.19
C TYR A 52 -12.98 6.78 -1.18
N PHE A 53 -12.58 6.79 -2.46
CA PHE A 53 -13.38 7.43 -3.51
C PHE A 53 -14.61 6.59 -3.83
N ASP A 54 -15.79 7.15 -3.57
CA ASP A 54 -17.10 6.63 -3.95
C ASP A 54 -17.78 7.70 -4.79
N ILE A 55 -17.30 7.89 -6.01
CA ILE A 55 -17.66 9.03 -6.85
C ILE A 55 -18.77 8.70 -7.84
N LYS A 56 -19.78 9.56 -7.92
CA LYS A 56 -20.76 9.52 -9.00
C LYS A 56 -20.10 10.04 -10.28
N VAL A 57 -19.78 9.12 -11.19
CA VAL A 57 -19.27 9.46 -12.52
C VAL A 57 -20.42 9.86 -13.42
N ILE A 58 -20.30 11.02 -14.06
CA ILE A 58 -21.22 11.47 -15.12
C ILE A 58 -20.57 11.13 -16.46
N PRO A 59 -21.18 10.26 -17.29
CA PRO A 59 -20.66 9.90 -18.62
C PRO A 59 -20.26 11.14 -19.44
N GLY A 60 -19.06 11.10 -20.04
CA GLY A 60 -18.55 12.19 -20.87
C GLY A 60 -18.10 13.45 -20.11
N LYS A 61 -18.16 13.48 -18.77
CA LYS A 61 -17.62 14.57 -17.94
C LYS A 61 -16.40 14.10 -17.16
N PRO A 62 -15.18 14.32 -17.68
CA PRO A 62 -13.96 14.02 -16.94
C PRO A 62 -13.88 14.83 -15.64
N GLN A 63 -13.28 14.25 -14.61
CA GLN A 63 -13.03 14.92 -13.34
C GLN A 63 -11.64 14.57 -12.82
N THR A 64 -11.04 15.46 -12.04
CA THR A 64 -9.78 15.22 -11.36
C THR A 64 -10.07 14.86 -9.91
N ILE A 65 -9.46 13.78 -9.45
CA ILE A 65 -9.43 13.38 -8.03
C ILE A 65 -8.03 13.63 -7.48
N SER A 66 -7.92 13.85 -6.17
CA SER A 66 -6.64 14.11 -5.52
C SER A 66 -6.54 13.38 -4.20
N SER A 67 -5.33 12.93 -3.87
CA SER A 67 -5.03 12.27 -2.61
C SER A 67 -3.82 12.92 -1.96
N VAL A 68 -3.81 12.98 -0.64
CA VAL A 68 -2.65 13.42 0.14
C VAL A 68 -1.88 12.19 0.60
N ILE A 69 -0.61 12.11 0.21
CA ILE A 69 0.33 11.12 0.72
C ILE A 69 1.16 11.80 1.81
N SER A 70 1.08 11.30 3.04
CA SER A 70 1.82 11.81 4.19
C SER A 70 2.87 10.82 4.63
N ASN A 71 4.07 11.29 4.94
CA ASN A 71 5.18 10.51 5.48
C ASN A 71 5.45 11.00 6.91
N SER A 72 5.09 10.21 7.91
CA SER A 72 5.39 10.48 9.32
C SER A 72 6.77 9.97 9.75
N GLY A 73 7.47 9.23 8.88
CA GLY A 73 8.79 8.68 9.13
C GLY A 73 9.91 9.71 9.08
N SER A 74 11.07 9.30 9.61
CA SER A 74 12.30 10.11 9.69
C SER A 74 13.19 10.04 8.44
N GLN A 75 12.80 9.25 7.44
CA GLN A 75 13.51 9.10 6.16
C GLN A 75 12.57 9.42 4.99
N PRO A 76 13.08 9.91 3.85
CA PRO A 76 12.26 10.11 2.66
C PRO A 76 11.72 8.77 2.12
N ILE A 77 10.51 8.79 1.57
CA ILE A 77 9.87 7.65 0.91
C ILE A 77 9.66 7.91 -0.57
N TYR A 78 9.68 6.85 -1.39
CA TYR A 78 9.40 6.89 -2.82
C TYR A 78 8.16 6.03 -3.11
N VAL A 79 7.07 6.69 -3.49
CA VAL A 79 5.77 6.04 -3.68
C VAL A 79 5.49 5.88 -5.17
N ARG A 80 5.38 4.62 -5.61
CA ARG A 80 4.91 4.28 -6.95
C ARG A 80 3.39 4.36 -6.99
N GLN A 81 2.88 5.10 -7.95
CA GLN A 81 1.45 5.30 -8.17
C GLN A 81 0.99 4.44 -9.35
N GLN A 82 -0.16 3.78 -9.20
CA GLN A 82 -0.83 3.02 -10.25
C GLN A 82 -2.31 2.84 -9.90
N PHE A 83 -3.13 2.54 -10.91
CA PHE A 83 -4.52 2.13 -10.73
C PHE A 83 -4.67 0.70 -11.22
N ASN A 84 -5.31 -0.15 -10.43
CA ASN A 84 -5.55 -1.55 -10.75
C ASN A 84 -7.05 -1.84 -10.78
N ASN A 85 -7.41 -2.80 -11.63
CA ASN A 85 -8.76 -3.34 -11.62
C ASN A 85 -8.94 -4.22 -10.38
N ALA A 86 -10.16 -4.27 -9.85
CA ALA A 86 -10.53 -5.29 -8.87
C ALA A 86 -10.74 -6.64 -9.57
N TYR A 87 -10.31 -7.71 -8.92
CA TYR A 87 -10.54 -9.09 -9.35
C TYR A 87 -11.19 -9.89 -8.23
N THR A 88 -11.95 -10.92 -8.59
CA THR A 88 -12.41 -11.93 -7.64
C THR A 88 -11.29 -12.95 -7.44
N SER A 89 -10.75 -13.03 -6.23
CA SER A 89 -9.75 -14.04 -5.87
C SER A 89 -10.39 -15.42 -5.69
N THR A 90 -9.56 -16.47 -5.62
CA THR A 90 -10.01 -17.87 -5.50
C THR A 90 -10.80 -18.16 -4.22
N ASN A 91 -10.65 -17.36 -3.18
CA ASN A 91 -11.44 -17.47 -1.95
C ASN A 91 -12.71 -16.58 -1.95
N GLY A 92 -13.05 -15.97 -3.10
CA GLY A 92 -14.21 -15.09 -3.24
C GLY A 92 -14.01 -13.65 -2.74
N GLY A 93 -12.81 -13.30 -2.24
CA GLY A 93 -12.48 -11.94 -1.82
C GLY A 93 -12.05 -11.03 -2.97
N ILE A 94 -12.00 -9.72 -2.73
CA ILE A 94 -11.49 -8.73 -3.69
C ILE A 94 -9.96 -8.77 -3.71
N ALA A 95 -9.38 -8.80 -4.91
CA ALA A 95 -7.94 -8.77 -5.14
C ALA A 95 -7.53 -7.58 -6.01
N TYR A 96 -6.44 -6.91 -5.63
CA TYR A 96 -5.78 -5.88 -6.42
C TYR A 96 -4.37 -6.36 -6.74
N VAL A 97 -4.18 -6.85 -7.95
CA VAL A 97 -2.97 -7.56 -8.39
C VAL A 97 -2.33 -6.83 -9.55
N THR A 98 -0.99 -6.78 -9.53
CA THR A 98 -0.20 -5.94 -10.44
C THR A 98 0.80 -6.77 -11.23
N GLY A 99 1.14 -6.32 -12.44
CA GLY A 99 2.16 -6.96 -13.28
C GLY A 99 1.81 -8.40 -13.66
N ASN A 100 2.81 -9.28 -13.70
CA ASN A 100 2.67 -10.67 -14.17
C ASN A 100 1.76 -11.54 -13.28
N LYS A 101 1.36 -11.04 -12.10
CA LYS A 101 0.44 -11.72 -11.20
C LYS A 101 -1.03 -11.33 -11.46
N ALA A 102 -1.27 -10.31 -12.28
CA ALA A 102 -2.62 -9.92 -12.65
C ALA A 102 -3.24 -10.96 -13.59
N PRO A 103 -4.43 -11.49 -13.29
CA PRO A 103 -5.18 -12.32 -14.22
C PRO A 103 -5.39 -11.56 -15.53
N GLN A 104 -5.44 -12.32 -16.62
CA GLN A 104 -5.93 -11.78 -17.88
C GLN A 104 -7.34 -11.22 -17.66
N ALA A 105 -7.57 -10.00 -18.15
CA ALA A 105 -8.89 -9.40 -18.10
C ALA A 105 -9.87 -10.27 -18.89
N ASP A 106 -11.04 -10.53 -18.29
CA ASP A 106 -12.12 -11.22 -18.98
C ASP A 106 -12.55 -10.39 -20.21
N PRO A 107 -12.82 -11.02 -21.37
CA PRO A 107 -13.26 -10.30 -22.57
C PRO A 107 -14.53 -9.46 -22.37
N SER A 108 -15.36 -9.80 -21.38
CA SER A 108 -16.57 -9.04 -21.00
C SER A 108 -16.29 -7.80 -20.15
N LEU A 109 -15.05 -7.58 -19.68
CA LEU A 109 -14.68 -6.38 -18.91
C LEU A 109 -14.59 -5.16 -19.84
N GLN A 110 -15.72 -4.49 -20.04
CA GLN A 110 -15.83 -3.34 -20.95
C GLN A 110 -15.06 -2.10 -20.46
N TYR A 111 -15.04 -1.86 -19.15
CA TYR A 111 -14.52 -0.62 -18.56
C TYR A 111 -13.48 -0.89 -17.47
N PRO A 112 -12.27 -1.38 -17.83
CA PRO A 112 -11.20 -1.55 -16.86
C PRO A 112 -10.78 -0.19 -16.28
N LEU A 113 -10.78 -0.08 -14.94
CA LEU A 113 -10.44 1.15 -14.22
C LEU A 113 -9.08 1.73 -14.64
N ASN A 114 -8.08 0.86 -14.83
CA ASN A 114 -6.74 1.27 -15.24
C ASN A 114 -6.64 1.89 -16.65
N LYS A 115 -7.72 1.84 -17.45
CA LYS A 115 -7.87 2.57 -18.71
C LYS A 115 -8.74 3.82 -18.58
N LEU A 116 -9.54 3.92 -17.53
CA LEU A 116 -10.42 5.05 -17.25
C LEU A 116 -9.77 6.14 -16.42
N VAL A 117 -8.67 5.84 -15.73
CA VAL A 117 -7.98 6.78 -14.86
C VAL A 117 -6.52 6.92 -15.27
N THR A 118 -6.00 8.15 -15.27
CA THR A 118 -4.60 8.44 -15.57
C THR A 118 -4.01 9.32 -14.49
N ILE A 119 -2.84 8.94 -13.99
CA ILE A 119 -2.09 9.74 -13.01
C ILE A 119 -1.58 11.01 -13.69
N ASN A 120 -1.73 12.14 -12.99
CA ASN A 120 -1.13 13.40 -13.40
C ASN A 120 0.24 13.52 -12.72
N GLY A 121 1.30 13.57 -13.53
CA GLY A 121 2.68 13.69 -13.05
C GLY A 121 3.45 12.37 -13.06
N PRO A 122 4.54 12.26 -12.27
CA PRO A 122 5.44 11.12 -12.36
C PRO A 122 4.84 9.86 -11.73
N ALA A 123 5.18 8.70 -12.29
CA ALA A 123 4.77 7.40 -11.77
C ALA A 123 5.34 7.10 -10.37
N VAL A 124 6.45 7.75 -9.99
CA VAL A 124 7.05 7.66 -8.65
C VAL A 124 7.19 9.06 -8.07
N VAL A 125 6.71 9.25 -6.84
CA VAL A 125 6.78 10.53 -6.12
C VAL A 125 7.61 10.33 -4.86
N MET A 126 8.61 11.19 -4.66
CA MET A 126 9.36 11.26 -3.41
C MET A 126 8.62 12.15 -2.41
N ILE A 127 8.33 11.64 -1.20
CA ILE A 127 7.83 12.43 -0.08
C ILE A 127 8.95 12.52 0.99
N PRO A 128 9.44 13.74 1.34
CA PRO A 128 10.43 13.91 2.40
C PRO A 128 9.97 13.35 3.75
N ALA A 129 10.92 13.16 4.67
CA ALA A 129 10.61 12.85 6.07
C ALA A 129 9.68 13.92 6.68
N HIS A 130 8.73 13.49 7.50
CA HIS A 130 7.77 14.37 8.20
C HIS A 130 7.04 15.37 7.28
N ASN A 131 6.71 14.98 6.05
CA ASN A 131 6.11 15.85 5.04
C ASN A 131 4.98 15.15 4.28
N SER A 132 4.23 15.91 3.48
CA SER A 132 3.12 15.40 2.67
C SER A 132 3.14 15.97 1.26
N LYS A 133 2.61 15.21 0.30
CA LYS A 133 2.38 15.67 -1.07
C LYS A 133 0.98 15.32 -1.54
N THR A 134 0.33 16.27 -2.20
CA THR A 134 -0.89 16.02 -2.95
C THR A 134 -0.54 15.47 -4.32
N VAL A 135 -1.13 14.34 -4.66
CA VAL A 135 -1.06 13.72 -5.98
C VAL A 135 -2.44 13.75 -6.62
N THR A 136 -2.50 13.79 -7.95
CA THR A 136 -3.75 13.91 -8.68
C THR A 136 -3.87 12.88 -9.80
N ALA A 137 -5.11 12.53 -10.13
CA ALA A 137 -5.42 11.66 -11.24
C ALA A 137 -6.67 12.14 -11.98
N ARG A 138 -6.69 11.96 -13.29
CA ARG A 138 -7.81 12.29 -14.16
C ARG A 138 -8.65 11.05 -14.41
N VAL A 139 -9.91 11.11 -13.99
CA VAL A 139 -10.97 10.16 -14.36
C VAL A 139 -11.56 10.64 -15.68
N HIS A 140 -11.41 9.86 -16.75
CA HIS A 140 -11.83 10.26 -18.10
C HIS A 140 -13.33 10.15 -18.36
N ALA A 141 -14.06 9.41 -17.53
CA ALA A 141 -15.51 9.18 -17.65
C ALA A 141 -15.96 8.68 -19.05
N LYS A 142 -15.10 7.89 -19.72
CA LYS A 142 -15.39 7.21 -20.99
C LYS A 142 -16.19 5.94 -20.73
N ILE A 143 -17.44 6.12 -20.31
CA ILE A 143 -18.42 5.08 -20.01
C ILE A 143 -19.73 5.40 -20.75
N ASP A 144 -20.52 4.39 -21.08
CA ASP A 144 -21.77 4.59 -21.80
C ASP A 144 -22.85 5.22 -20.91
N GLN A 145 -23.81 5.93 -21.51
CA GLN A 145 -24.88 6.62 -20.78
C GLN A 145 -25.83 5.66 -20.05
N ASN A 146 -25.97 4.43 -20.56
CA ASN A 146 -26.82 3.39 -20.00
C ASN A 146 -26.07 2.48 -19.00
N PHE A 147 -24.79 2.73 -18.73
CA PHE A 147 -24.05 1.95 -17.75
C PHE A 147 -24.68 2.11 -16.36
N ASN A 148 -25.20 1.00 -15.84
CA ASN A 148 -25.79 0.93 -14.50
C ASN A 148 -25.00 -0.08 -13.66
N GLY A 149 -24.01 0.41 -12.92
CA GLY A 149 -23.16 -0.43 -12.09
C GLY A 149 -22.05 0.34 -11.39
N ILE A 150 -21.16 -0.40 -10.75
CA ILE A 150 -19.98 0.11 -10.06
C ILE A 150 -18.73 -0.41 -10.77
N ILE A 151 -17.81 0.49 -11.09
CA ILE A 151 -16.46 0.12 -11.54
C ILE A 151 -15.56 0.19 -10.32
N LEU A 152 -15.11 -0.98 -9.85
CA LEU A 152 -14.28 -1.10 -8.66
C LEU A 152 -12.81 -1.30 -9.03
N GLY A 153 -11.92 -0.67 -8.28
CA GLY A 153 -10.47 -0.84 -8.39
C GLY A 153 -9.73 -0.08 -7.30
N GLY A 154 -8.40 -0.04 -7.40
CA GLY A 154 -7.51 0.51 -6.37
C GLY A 154 -6.07 0.66 -6.82
#